data_AF-A0A1T5ITC1-F1
#
_entry.id   AF-A0A1T5ITC1-F1
#
_cell.length_a   1.000
_cell.length_b   1.000
_cell.length_c   1.000
_cell.angle_alpha   90.00
_cell.angle_beta   90.00
_cell.angle_gamma   90.00
#
_symmetry.space_group_name_H-M   'P 1'
#
loop_
_entity.id
_entity.type
_entity.pdbx_description
1 polymer ?
#
loop_
_entity_poly.entity_id
_entity_poly.type
_entity_poly.pdbx_seq_one_letter_code
_entity_poly.pdbx_strand_id
1 'polypeptide(L)'
;MPHRSRSISSNRHPSRIRAARARRLGRLTAATATAGIAVVALTGCGTLDAFATLGNPVGRGLYETAATFEKTETAKTLSSDWLPDDAARVRLTYRHDGSAALLMFTTAQSLDQLCSPANTVPVPALEDSWWPQTLPETAYLCGDRWTAFADGGTVYAFTGTDTSAGASLTSGGGEAQTTRSPGY
;
A
#
# COMPACT_ATOMS: atom_id res chain seq x y z
N MET A 1 39.35 58.28 16.73
CA MET A 1 40.33 57.68 17.66
C MET A 1 40.44 56.19 17.36
N PRO A 2 41.64 55.65 17.10
CA PRO A 2 41.87 54.26 16.69
C PRO A 2 42.36 53.38 17.86
N HIS A 3 42.04 52.09 17.89
CA HIS A 3 42.82 51.08 18.65
C HIS A 3 42.57 49.69 18.02
N ARG A 4 43.45 49.19 17.14
CA ARG A 4 44.76 48.50 17.33
C ARG A 4 44.66 46.98 17.54
N SER A 5 45.05 46.28 16.48
CA SER A 5 45.40 44.87 16.32
C SER A 5 46.38 44.33 17.37
N ARG A 6 46.39 42.99 17.53
CA ARG A 6 47.64 42.19 17.57
C ARG A 6 47.39 40.71 17.21
N SER A 7 47.80 40.36 15.99
CA SER A 7 48.13 39.01 15.54
C SER A 7 49.52 38.66 16.08
N ILE A 8 49.71 37.43 16.58
CA ILE A 8 51.03 36.88 16.91
C ILE A 8 51.31 35.69 16.00
N SER A 9 52.47 35.83 15.36
CA SER A 9 53.01 35.08 14.25
C SER A 9 53.83 33.87 14.71
N SER A 10 53.69 32.78 13.95
CA SER A 10 54.72 31.85 13.45
C SER A 10 56.02 31.68 14.25
N ASN A 11 56.33 30.43 14.56
CA ASN A 11 57.71 29.94 14.50
C ASN A 11 57.86 28.84 13.45
N ARG A 12 58.73 29.12 12.47
CA ARG A 12 59.24 28.19 11.47
C ARG A 12 60.43 27.41 12.05
N HIS A 13 60.76 26.26 11.47
CA HIS A 13 62.00 26.01 10.69
C HIS A 13 62.85 24.89 11.33
N PRO A 14 63.85 24.30 10.64
CA PRO A 14 63.70 23.34 9.53
C PRO A 14 64.63 22.12 9.72
N SER A 15 64.53 21.06 8.90
CA SER A 15 65.73 20.25 8.59
C SER A 15 65.57 19.25 7.43
N ARG A 16 66.39 19.51 6.40
CA ARG A 16 67.30 18.57 5.70
C ARG A 16 66.65 17.43 4.86
N ILE A 17 66.60 17.53 3.53
CA ILE A 17 67.68 17.40 2.51
C ILE A 17 67.95 15.94 2.06
N ARG A 18 67.76 15.73 0.74
CA ARG A 18 68.40 14.79 -0.21
C ARG A 18 67.93 13.33 -0.31
N ALA A 19 67.10 13.11 -1.34
CA ALA A 19 67.36 12.30 -2.55
C ALA A 19 68.16 10.98 -2.44
N ALA A 20 67.53 9.88 -2.89
CA ALA A 20 68.16 8.89 -3.78
C ALA A 20 67.11 7.98 -4.46
N ARG A 21 67.48 7.54 -5.67
CA ARG A 21 66.72 6.74 -6.65
C ARG A 21 66.29 5.35 -6.18
N ALA A 22 65.07 4.99 -6.58
CA ALA A 22 64.60 3.73 -7.17
C ALA A 22 65.42 2.43 -6.93
N ARG A 23 64.74 1.41 -6.41
CA ARG A 23 64.79 0.01 -6.87
C ARG A 23 63.48 -0.71 -6.53
N ARG A 24 63.21 -1.75 -7.33
CA ARG A 24 61.92 -2.37 -7.64
C ARG A 24 61.41 -3.33 -6.56
N LEU A 25 60.12 -3.69 -6.74
CA LEU A 25 59.43 -4.94 -6.41
C LEU A 25 58.92 -5.11 -4.96
N GLY A 26 57.60 -5.12 -4.86
CA GLY A 26 56.87 -5.64 -3.72
C GLY A 26 55.37 -5.47 -3.95
N ARG A 27 54.77 -6.36 -4.75
CA ARG A 27 53.31 -6.53 -4.78
C ARG A 27 52.86 -6.92 -3.36
N LEU A 28 52.16 -6.04 -2.66
CA LEU A 28 51.28 -6.43 -1.57
C LEU A 28 49.97 -5.66 -1.70
N THR A 29 48.98 -6.42 -2.15
CA THR A 29 47.55 -6.19 -2.13
C THR A 29 47.08 -5.66 -0.78
N ALA A 30 46.36 -4.53 -0.81
CA ALA A 30 45.41 -4.17 0.23
C ALA A 30 44.22 -3.47 -0.46
N ALA A 31 43.35 -4.27 -1.06
CA ALA A 31 42.02 -3.82 -1.45
C ALA A 31 41.23 -3.60 -0.15
N THR A 32 41.03 -2.34 0.23
CA THR A 32 40.10 -1.95 1.29
C THR A 32 38.69 -2.30 0.82
N ALA A 33 38.17 -3.42 1.29
CA ALA A 33 36.78 -3.79 1.12
C ALA A 33 35.91 -2.81 1.93
N THR A 34 35.36 -1.79 1.26
CA THR A 34 34.19 -1.07 1.77
C THR A 34 33.05 -2.06 1.85
N ALA A 35 32.72 -2.50 3.08
CA ALA A 35 31.51 -3.23 3.37
C ALA A 35 30.31 -2.34 3.06
N GLY A 36 29.76 -2.48 1.85
CA GLY A 36 28.46 -1.94 1.52
C GLY A 36 27.42 -2.63 2.39
N ILE A 37 26.74 -1.87 3.25
CA ILE A 37 25.52 -2.34 3.90
C ILE A 37 24.49 -2.46 2.77
N ALA A 38 24.30 -3.68 2.29
CA ALA A 38 23.17 -4.00 1.44
C ALA A 38 21.91 -3.74 2.26
N VAL A 39 21.18 -2.69 1.90
CA VAL A 39 19.80 -2.52 2.35
C VAL A 39 19.05 -3.73 1.80
N VAL A 40 18.63 -4.62 2.69
CA VAL A 40 17.72 -5.71 2.36
C VAL A 40 16.42 -5.04 1.93
N ALA A 41 16.24 -4.88 0.62
CA ALA A 41 14.93 -4.60 0.06
C ALA A 41 14.03 -5.76 0.50
N LEU A 42 12.94 -5.41 1.17
CA LEU A 42 11.96 -6.36 1.69
C LEU A 42 11.64 -7.43 0.64
N THR A 43 11.86 -8.67 1.04
CA THR A 43 11.47 -9.89 0.35
C THR A 43 9.96 -9.89 0.13
N GLY A 44 9.50 -9.37 -1.02
CA GLY A 44 8.22 -9.78 -1.59
C GLY A 44 8.40 -11.19 -2.17
N CYS A 45 7.79 -12.20 -1.56
CA CYS A 45 7.70 -13.56 -2.09
C CYS A 45 6.90 -13.59 -3.40
N GLY A 46 7.49 -13.14 -4.51
CA GLY A 46 6.82 -13.00 -5.81
C GLY A 46 6.68 -14.27 -6.65
N THR A 47 6.76 -15.48 -6.09
CA THR A 47 6.72 -16.74 -6.86
C THR A 47 5.55 -17.66 -6.55
N LEU A 48 4.62 -17.26 -5.67
CA LEU A 48 3.41 -18.06 -5.37
C LEU A 48 2.11 -17.50 -5.99
N ASP A 49 2.13 -16.30 -6.58
CA ASP A 49 0.93 -15.65 -7.15
C ASP A 49 0.27 -16.46 -8.28
N ALA A 50 1.08 -17.16 -9.10
CA ALA A 50 0.57 -17.92 -10.25
C ALA A 50 -0.25 -19.17 -9.86
N PHE A 51 -0.05 -19.72 -8.67
CA PHE A 51 -0.82 -20.89 -8.20
C PHE A 51 -2.01 -20.48 -7.30
N ALA A 52 -1.96 -19.30 -6.67
CA ALA A 52 -3.07 -18.78 -5.86
C ALA A 52 -4.25 -18.33 -6.74
N THR A 53 -3.99 -17.77 -7.92
CA THR A 53 -5.01 -17.28 -8.86
C THR A 53 -5.84 -18.39 -9.51
N LEU A 54 -5.32 -19.61 -9.61
CA LEU A 54 -6.03 -20.74 -10.24
C LEU A 54 -7.09 -21.39 -9.35
N GLY A 55 -7.13 -21.05 -8.04
CA GLY A 55 -8.08 -21.64 -7.09
C GLY A 55 -8.70 -20.66 -6.09
N ASN A 56 -8.17 -19.44 -5.95
CA ASN A 56 -8.71 -18.44 -5.04
C ASN A 56 -9.32 -17.28 -5.84
N PRO A 57 -10.64 -17.04 -5.75
CA PRO A 57 -11.27 -15.90 -6.41
C PRO A 57 -10.86 -14.54 -5.81
N VAL A 58 -10.16 -14.55 -4.67
CA VAL A 58 -9.77 -13.37 -3.91
C VAL A 58 -8.26 -13.17 -3.92
N GLY A 59 -7.82 -12.03 -4.43
CA GLY A 59 -6.45 -11.53 -4.33
C GLY A 59 -6.25 -10.64 -3.10
N ARG A 60 -4.99 -10.51 -2.66
CA ARG A 60 -4.58 -9.61 -1.56
C ARG A 60 -3.30 -8.88 -1.93
N GLY A 61 -3.15 -7.65 -1.44
CA GLY A 61 -1.98 -6.82 -1.68
C GLY A 61 -1.61 -5.97 -0.46
N LEU A 62 -0.32 -5.74 -0.28
CA LEU A 62 0.24 -4.80 0.70
C LEU A 62 1.25 -3.93 -0.02
N TYR A 63 1.06 -2.62 0.07
CA TYR A 63 1.89 -1.62 -0.60
C TYR A 63 2.29 -0.56 0.41
N GLU A 64 3.51 -0.05 0.28
CA GLU A 64 4.03 0.97 1.19
C GLU A 64 3.33 2.31 0.96
N THR A 65 3.07 2.66 -0.30
CA THR A 65 2.50 3.95 -0.72
C THR A 65 1.50 3.81 -1.88
N ALA A 66 0.63 4.81 -2.06
CA ALA A 66 -0.23 4.95 -3.25
C ALA A 66 0.54 4.78 -4.55
N ALA A 67 1.67 5.49 -4.70
CA ALA A 67 2.49 5.45 -5.91
C ALA A 67 3.03 4.05 -6.26
N THR A 68 3.18 3.14 -5.28
CA THR A 68 3.52 1.73 -5.55
C THR A 68 2.31 0.90 -5.95
N PHE A 69 1.15 1.17 -5.35
CA PHE A 69 -0.11 0.50 -5.68
C PHE A 69 -0.60 0.88 -7.08
N GLU A 70 -0.60 2.16 -7.44
CA GLU A 70 -1.11 2.71 -8.71
C GLU A 70 -0.40 2.15 -9.96
N LYS A 71 0.83 1.65 -9.80
CA LYS A 71 1.59 1.00 -10.89
C LYS A 71 1.07 -0.40 -11.21
N THR A 72 0.17 -0.97 -10.42
CA THR A 72 -0.37 -2.31 -10.61
C THR A 72 -1.58 -2.31 -11.55
N GLU A 73 -1.81 -3.42 -12.25
CA GLU A 73 -3.04 -3.60 -13.05
C GLU A 73 -4.30 -3.66 -12.17
N THR A 74 -4.15 -4.09 -10.91
CA THR A 74 -5.24 -4.11 -9.92
C THR A 74 -5.73 -2.69 -9.61
N ALA A 75 -4.83 -1.73 -9.43
CA ALA A 75 -5.18 -0.33 -9.18
C ALA A 75 -5.99 0.29 -10.33
N LYS A 76 -5.65 -0.05 -11.58
CA LYS A 76 -6.39 0.36 -12.78
C LYS A 76 -7.79 -0.29 -12.82
N THR A 77 -7.86 -1.58 -12.51
CA THR A 77 -9.12 -2.35 -12.53
C THR A 77 -10.11 -1.84 -11.49
N LEU A 78 -9.62 -1.41 -10.33
CA LEU A 78 -10.46 -0.97 -9.21
C LEU A 78 -10.76 0.54 -9.21
N SER A 79 -10.32 1.29 -10.22
CA SER A 79 -10.51 2.75 -10.34
C SER A 79 -10.08 3.50 -9.08
N SER A 80 -8.78 3.41 -8.78
CA SER A 80 -8.18 3.97 -7.55
C SER A 80 -7.80 5.44 -7.64
N ASP A 81 -8.31 6.18 -8.63
CA ASP A 81 -7.94 7.59 -8.90
C ASP A 81 -8.31 8.58 -7.78
N TRP A 82 -9.12 8.15 -6.81
CA TRP A 82 -9.48 8.92 -5.63
C TRP A 82 -8.46 8.77 -4.47
N LEU A 83 -7.58 7.77 -4.54
CA LEU A 83 -6.60 7.51 -3.51
C LEU A 83 -5.61 8.68 -3.47
N PRO A 84 -5.42 9.36 -2.33
CA PRO A 84 -4.55 10.51 -2.29
C PRO A 84 -3.08 10.12 -2.44
N ASP A 85 -2.28 10.99 -3.05
CA ASP A 85 -0.84 10.77 -3.29
C ASP A 85 -0.03 10.45 -2.01
N ASP A 86 -0.46 10.99 -0.87
CA ASP A 86 0.18 10.78 0.44
C ASP A 86 -0.28 9.50 1.15
N ALA A 87 -1.16 8.70 0.54
CA ALA A 87 -1.62 7.47 1.15
C ALA A 87 -0.46 6.48 1.37
N ALA A 88 -0.41 5.95 2.59
CA ALA A 88 0.59 5.00 3.02
C ALA A 88 -0.05 3.75 3.63
N ARG A 89 0.74 2.68 3.75
CA ARG A 89 0.33 1.39 4.33
C ARG A 89 -0.92 0.82 3.66
N VAL A 90 -0.95 0.91 2.33
CA VAL A 90 -2.09 0.51 1.51
C VAL A 90 -2.25 -1.01 1.57
N ARG A 91 -3.38 -1.48 2.09
CA ARG A 91 -3.76 -2.90 2.15
C ARG A 91 -5.01 -3.13 1.32
N LEU A 92 -4.97 -4.16 0.49
CA LEU A 92 -6.04 -4.50 -0.43
C LEU A 92 -6.45 -5.96 -0.26
N THR A 93 -7.75 -6.22 -0.35
CA THR A 93 -8.34 -7.55 -0.57
C THR A 93 -9.39 -7.38 -1.65
N TYR A 94 -9.37 -8.17 -2.72
CA TYR A 94 -10.22 -7.92 -3.89
C TYR A 94 -10.61 -9.21 -4.59
N ARG A 95 -11.77 -9.22 -5.25
CA ARG A 95 -12.13 -10.29 -6.17
C ARG A 95 -11.47 -10.05 -7.53
N HIS A 96 -10.93 -11.10 -8.14
CA HIS A 96 -10.21 -10.98 -9.42
C HIS A 96 -11.08 -10.49 -10.58
N ASP A 97 -12.40 -10.64 -10.48
CA ASP A 97 -13.38 -10.10 -11.43
C ASP A 97 -13.69 -8.59 -11.25
N GLY A 98 -13.11 -7.95 -10.23
CA GLY A 98 -13.35 -6.55 -9.90
C GLY A 98 -14.73 -6.25 -9.31
N SER A 99 -15.50 -7.28 -8.93
CA SER A 99 -16.86 -7.10 -8.39
C SER A 99 -16.88 -6.53 -6.97
N ALA A 100 -15.86 -6.82 -6.16
CA ALA A 100 -15.74 -6.33 -4.79
C ALA A 100 -14.28 -6.14 -4.38
N ALA A 101 -14.05 -5.17 -3.50
CA ALA A 101 -12.74 -4.93 -2.90
C ALA A 101 -12.88 -4.28 -1.53
N LEU A 102 -11.91 -4.53 -0.66
CA LEU A 102 -11.65 -3.83 0.59
C LEU A 102 -10.28 -3.17 0.48
N LEU A 103 -10.20 -1.92 0.91
CA LEU A 103 -9.00 -1.09 0.89
C LEU A 103 -8.82 -0.45 2.26
N MET A 104 -7.58 -0.39 2.74
CA MET A 104 -7.20 0.30 3.97
C MET A 104 -5.92 1.08 3.73
N PHE A 105 -5.84 2.32 4.21
CA PHE A 105 -4.64 3.14 4.14
C PHE A 105 -4.65 4.23 5.20
N THR A 106 -3.53 4.92 5.37
CA THR A 106 -3.41 6.14 6.20
C THR A 106 -3.09 7.33 5.31
N THR A 107 -3.66 8.50 5.60
CA THR A 107 -3.40 9.78 4.90
C THR A 107 -3.51 10.92 5.91
N ALA A 108 -2.85 12.06 5.64
CA ALA A 108 -3.05 13.28 6.40
C ALA A 108 -4.31 14.05 5.95
N GLN A 109 -4.88 13.70 4.80
CA GLN A 109 -6.06 14.35 4.23
C GLN A 109 -7.34 13.83 4.89
N SER A 110 -8.31 14.73 5.01
CA SER A 110 -9.64 14.39 5.54
C SER A 110 -10.56 13.90 4.42
N LEU A 111 -11.47 12.96 4.73
CA LEU A 111 -12.35 12.38 3.70
C LEU A 111 -13.30 13.39 3.07
N ASP A 112 -13.68 14.46 3.77
CA ASP A 112 -14.50 15.54 3.21
C ASP A 112 -13.78 16.37 2.14
N GLN A 113 -12.44 16.32 2.08
CA GLN A 113 -11.65 16.94 1.01
C GLN A 113 -11.55 16.05 -0.24
N LEU A 114 -11.64 14.73 -0.05
CA LEU A 114 -11.42 13.74 -1.10
C LEU A 114 -12.73 13.21 -1.70
N CYS A 115 -13.80 13.24 -0.93
CA CYS A 115 -15.01 12.47 -1.18
C CYS A 115 -16.26 13.27 -0.82
N SER A 116 -17.41 12.84 -1.33
CA SER A 116 -18.71 13.42 -0.97
C SER A 116 -19.39 12.59 0.13
N PRO A 117 -20.19 13.18 1.03
CA PRO A 117 -20.95 12.40 2.01
C PRO A 117 -21.85 11.34 1.35
N ALA A 118 -21.89 10.13 1.92
CA ALA A 118 -22.78 9.07 1.49
C ALA A 118 -24.14 9.17 2.20
N ASN A 119 -25.22 8.90 1.48
CA ASN A 119 -26.57 8.87 2.06
C ASN A 119 -26.88 7.57 2.82
N THR A 120 -26.08 6.52 2.59
CA THR A 120 -26.25 5.20 3.16
C THR A 120 -24.91 4.49 3.21
N VAL A 121 -24.71 3.64 4.22
CA VAL A 121 -23.52 2.78 4.35
C VAL A 121 -23.94 1.33 4.09
N PRO A 122 -23.76 0.80 2.88
CA PRO A 122 -24.11 -0.58 2.60
C PRO A 122 -23.13 -1.56 3.27
N VAL A 123 -23.54 -2.82 3.37
CA VAL A 123 -22.67 -3.89 3.86
C VAL A 123 -21.71 -4.32 2.73
N PRO A 124 -20.38 -4.36 2.98
CA PRO A 124 -19.41 -4.84 1.99
C PRO A 124 -19.66 -6.29 1.54
N ALA A 125 -19.44 -6.58 0.26
CA ALA A 125 -19.56 -7.95 -0.29
C ALA A 125 -18.35 -8.87 -0.03
N LEU A 126 -17.36 -8.37 0.70
CA LEU A 126 -16.08 -9.03 0.96
C LEU A 126 -15.71 -8.85 2.42
N GLU A 127 -15.09 -9.85 3.01
CA GLU A 127 -14.63 -9.84 4.40
C GLU A 127 -13.15 -10.17 4.47
N ASP A 128 -12.46 -9.58 5.45
CA ASP A 128 -11.12 -10.01 5.85
C ASP A 128 -10.94 -9.75 7.36
N SER A 129 -10.01 -10.49 7.96
CA SER A 129 -9.61 -10.45 9.37
C SER A 129 -9.22 -9.06 9.90
N TRP A 130 -8.79 -8.15 9.03
CA TRP A 130 -8.39 -6.79 9.37
C TRP A 130 -9.51 -5.77 9.19
N TRP A 131 -10.63 -6.18 8.59
CA TRP A 131 -11.77 -5.31 8.34
C TRP A 131 -12.54 -5.04 9.65
N PRO A 132 -12.93 -3.78 9.92
CA PRO A 132 -13.72 -3.44 11.10
C PRO A 132 -15.03 -4.23 11.14
N GLN A 133 -15.32 -4.82 12.30
CA GLN A 133 -16.56 -5.58 12.52
C GLN A 133 -17.76 -4.68 12.79
N THR A 134 -17.52 -3.42 13.18
CA THR A 134 -18.55 -2.41 13.39
C THR A 134 -18.30 -1.27 12.43
N LEU A 135 -19.26 -1.05 11.52
CA LEU A 135 -19.21 0.04 10.57
C LEU A 135 -19.82 1.30 11.20
N PRO A 136 -19.27 2.50 10.91
CA PRO A 136 -19.87 3.74 11.35
C PRO A 136 -21.19 4.02 10.61
N GLU A 137 -22.04 4.84 11.21
CA GLU A 137 -23.31 5.29 10.59
C GLU A 137 -23.07 6.26 9.43
N THR A 138 -21.90 6.90 9.39
CA THR A 138 -21.51 7.88 8.37
C THR A 138 -20.37 7.36 7.51
N ALA A 139 -20.52 7.50 6.19
CA ALA A 139 -19.47 7.21 5.22
C ALA A 139 -19.44 8.26 4.10
N TYR A 140 -18.50 8.10 3.18
CA TYR A 140 -18.26 8.97 2.04
C TYR A 140 -18.23 8.14 0.76
N LEU A 141 -18.70 8.74 -0.34
CA LEU A 141 -18.55 8.24 -1.70
C LEU A 141 -17.30 8.85 -2.33
N CYS A 142 -16.35 7.98 -2.67
CA CYS A 142 -15.05 8.33 -3.23
C CYS A 142 -14.90 7.75 -4.63
N GLY A 143 -14.51 8.59 -5.60
CA GLY A 143 -14.53 8.20 -7.00
C GLY A 143 -15.90 7.67 -7.44
N ASP A 144 -15.91 6.73 -8.38
CA ASP A 144 -17.17 6.26 -8.98
C ASP A 144 -17.90 5.17 -8.18
N ARG A 145 -17.19 4.44 -7.31
CA ARG A 145 -17.74 3.20 -6.71
C ARG A 145 -17.26 2.86 -5.30
N TRP A 146 -16.43 3.69 -4.68
CA TRP A 146 -15.91 3.41 -3.35
C TRP A 146 -16.78 4.06 -2.28
N THR A 147 -17.14 3.28 -1.27
CA THR A 147 -17.66 3.81 0.00
C THR A 147 -16.53 3.75 1.03
N ALA A 148 -16.21 4.88 1.66
CA ALA A 148 -15.11 5.00 2.59
C ALA A 148 -15.52 5.64 3.92
N PHE A 149 -14.83 5.28 4.99
CA PHE A 149 -14.95 5.92 6.30
C PHE A 149 -13.58 5.95 6.97
N ALA A 150 -13.42 6.87 7.94
CA ALA A 150 -12.19 7.00 8.70
C ALA A 150 -12.42 6.54 10.15
N ASP A 151 -11.46 5.79 10.68
CA ASP A 151 -11.40 5.41 12.10
C ASP A 151 -9.95 5.47 12.58
N GLY A 152 -9.70 6.21 13.67
CA GLY A 152 -8.37 6.30 14.29
C GLY A 152 -7.23 6.74 13.35
N GLY A 153 -7.51 7.56 12.33
CA GLY A 153 -6.52 7.99 11.32
C GLY A 153 -6.25 6.98 10.20
N THR A 154 -7.00 5.88 10.18
CA THR A 154 -7.00 4.90 9.08
C THR A 154 -8.28 5.08 8.27
N VAL A 155 -8.15 5.14 6.96
CA VAL A 155 -9.27 5.11 6.03
C VAL A 155 -9.53 3.66 5.65
N TYR A 156 -10.79 3.25 5.75
CA TYR A 156 -11.31 1.99 5.27
C TYR A 156 -12.26 2.27 4.13
N ALA A 157 -12.11 1.57 3.01
CA ALA A 157 -12.98 1.73 1.86
C ALA A 157 -13.33 0.39 1.25
N PHE A 158 -14.50 0.31 0.64
CA PHE A 158 -14.95 -0.89 -0.03
C PHE A 158 -15.72 -0.60 -1.31
N THR A 159 -15.74 -1.59 -2.20
CA THR A 159 -16.62 -1.65 -3.36
C THR A 159 -17.39 -2.97 -3.34
N GLY A 160 -18.53 -2.98 -4.02
CA GLY A 160 -19.42 -4.13 -4.04
C GLY A 160 -20.17 -4.24 -2.71
N THR A 161 -21.47 -4.45 -2.81
CA THR A 161 -22.35 -4.54 -1.65
C THR A 161 -22.93 -5.95 -1.60
N ASP A 162 -23.07 -6.51 -0.40
CA ASP A 162 -23.78 -7.77 -0.27
C ASP A 162 -25.28 -7.54 -0.45
N THR A 163 -25.73 -7.60 -1.71
CA THR A 163 -27.14 -7.45 -2.05
C THR A 163 -27.97 -8.62 -1.48
N SER A 164 -27.37 -9.74 -1.08
CA SER A 164 -28.05 -10.84 -0.38
C SER A 164 -28.63 -10.40 0.97
N ALA A 165 -27.96 -9.43 1.63
CA ALA A 165 -28.43 -8.84 2.88
C ALA A 165 -29.64 -7.90 2.67
N GLY A 166 -29.82 -7.35 1.46
CA GLY A 166 -30.98 -6.55 1.06
C GLY A 166 -32.06 -7.30 0.28
N ALA A 167 -31.76 -8.47 -0.28
CA ALA A 167 -32.64 -9.24 -1.15
C ALA A 167 -33.53 -10.27 -0.41
N SER A 168 -33.44 -10.35 0.92
CA SER A 168 -34.23 -11.31 1.72
C SER A 168 -35.65 -10.81 2.06
N LEU A 169 -36.09 -9.66 1.53
CA LEU A 169 -37.47 -9.19 1.65
C LEU A 169 -38.10 -9.14 0.25
N THR A 170 -38.90 -10.15 -0.06
CA THR A 170 -39.68 -10.34 -1.31
C THR A 170 -38.99 -11.15 -2.41
N SER A 171 -38.80 -12.44 -2.15
CA SER A 171 -38.86 -13.47 -3.20
C SER A 171 -39.62 -14.69 -2.68
N GLY A 172 -40.83 -14.44 -2.17
CA GLY A 172 -41.86 -15.45 -1.96
C GLY A 172 -42.78 -15.44 -3.18
N GLY A 173 -42.30 -15.94 -4.32
CA GLY A 173 -42.99 -15.89 -5.60
C GLY A 173 -42.91 -17.21 -6.34
N GLY A 174 -43.67 -18.19 -5.84
CA GLY A 174 -44.22 -19.36 -6.53
C GLY A 174 -43.48 -19.99 -7.71
N GLU A 175 -42.95 -21.19 -7.48
CA GLU A 175 -43.13 -22.29 -8.42
C GLU A 175 -43.42 -23.58 -7.63
N ALA A 176 -44.69 -23.95 -7.58
CA ALA A 176 -45.13 -25.25 -7.10
C ALA A 176 -44.64 -26.32 -8.09
N GLN A 177 -43.54 -27.00 -7.78
CA GLN A 177 -43.15 -28.23 -8.46
C GLN A 177 -44.24 -29.29 -8.26
N THR A 178 -45.05 -29.49 -9.28
CA THR A 178 -45.95 -30.64 -9.38
C THR A 178 -45.09 -31.89 -9.63
N THR A 179 -44.78 -32.61 -8.56
CA THR A 179 -44.26 -33.99 -8.61
C THR A 179 -45.37 -34.88 -9.17
N ARG A 180 -45.32 -35.13 -10.49
CA ARG A 180 -46.13 -36.16 -11.13
C ARG A 180 -45.46 -37.52 -10.94
N SER A 181 -45.85 -38.22 -9.87
CA SER A 181 -45.55 -39.64 -9.68
C SER A 181 -46.39 -40.46 -10.67
N PRO A 182 -45.81 -41.34 -11.52
CA PRO A 182 -46.60 -42.38 -12.15
C PRO A 182 -46.78 -43.53 -11.16
N GLY A 183 -48.04 -43.78 -10.79
CA GLY A 183 -48.46 -45.01 -10.14
C GLY A 183 -49.05 -45.97 -11.17
N TYR A 184 -48.84 -47.27 -10.90
CA TYR A 184 -49.30 -48.49 -11.59
C TYR A 184 -48.52 -48.93 -12.82
#